data_AF-A0A0V0XSN8-F1
#
_entry.id   AF-A0A0V0XSN8-F1
#
_cell.length_a   1.000
_cell.length_b   1.000
_cell.length_c   1.000
_cell.angle_alpha   90.00
_cell.angle_beta   90.00
_cell.angle_gamma   90.00
#
_symmetry.space_group_name_H-M   'P 1'
#
loop_
_entity.id
_entity.type
_entity.pdbx_description
1 polymer ?
#
loop_
_entity_poly.entity_id
_entity_poly.type
_entity_poly.pdbx_seq_one_letter_code
_entity_poly.pdbx_strand_id
1 'polypeptide(L)'
;MLKSLHYIGIFMLGMSMFMFQQICGINAVLYYSATIIQMAGVETIGMSLWLAAASSGLYFICTIVSLLLVERFRRRLLMLGSLLMVFISLIIIASGFHLIANSSPEITIHDESTKSSVCDAFLTCETCVNSQRCGFCYENRIDKNGSCLPTSDNTVQYSAVGKCSQKNNAFGPAIWAPEWCPSEYAWIPIVGLLVYLISFAPGKNKTVSSKNISFISQVSV
;
A
#
# COMPACT_ATOMS: atom_id res chain seq x y z
N MET A 1 32.94 37.41 3.45
CA MET A 1 32.99 35.98 3.83
C MET A 1 31.79 35.52 4.65
N LEU A 2 31.36 36.22 5.72
CA LEU A 2 30.22 35.79 6.56
C LEU A 2 28.91 35.48 5.80
N LYS A 3 28.60 36.25 4.74
CA LYS A 3 27.43 36.01 3.89
C LYS A 3 27.49 34.66 3.16
N SER A 4 28.66 34.25 2.67
CA SER A 4 28.80 32.98 1.92
C SER A 4 28.61 31.77 2.83
N LEU A 5 29.05 31.84 4.08
CA LEU A 5 28.85 30.77 5.08
C LEU A 5 27.36 30.60 5.44
N HIS A 6 26.61 31.70 5.50
CA HIS A 6 25.16 31.67 5.77
C HIS A 6 24.37 31.05 4.59
N TYR A 7 24.73 31.35 3.34
CA TYR A 7 24.10 30.74 2.16
C TYR A 7 24.39 29.25 2.05
N ILE A 8 25.61 28.81 2.39
CA ILE A 8 25.97 27.39 2.45
C ILE A 8 25.11 26.67 3.51
N GLY A 9 24.89 27.28 4.68
CA GLY A 9 24.02 26.70 5.71
C GLY A 9 22.57 26.49 5.25
N ILE A 10 21.99 27.47 4.54
CA ILE A 10 20.62 27.35 3.98
C ILE A 10 20.59 26.29 2.87
N PHE A 11 21.61 26.25 2.01
CA PHE A 11 21.72 25.25 0.94
C PHE A 11 21.82 23.83 1.50
N MET A 12 22.66 23.62 2.51
CA MET A 12 22.80 22.32 3.19
C MET A 12 21.48 21.89 3.85
N LEU A 13 20.77 22.79 4.53
CA LEU A 13 19.46 22.49 5.11
C LEU A 13 18.41 22.11 4.05
N GLY A 14 18.41 22.80 2.90
CA GLY A 14 17.54 22.48 1.78
C GLY A 14 17.84 21.10 1.20
N MET A 15 19.12 20.79 0.97
CA MET A 15 19.58 19.50 0.47
C MET A 15 19.26 18.36 1.44
N SER A 16 19.52 18.54 2.75
CA SER A 16 19.18 17.55 3.77
C SER A 16 17.67 17.30 3.84
N MET A 17 16.85 18.34 3.71
CA MET A 17 15.39 18.20 3.71
C MET A 17 14.89 17.43 2.48
N PHE A 18 15.41 17.71 1.29
CA PHE A 18 15.08 16.96 0.07
C PHE A 18 15.52 15.50 0.16
N MET A 19 16.75 15.25 0.63
CA MET A 19 17.26 13.89 0.83
C MET A 19 16.39 13.11 1.83
N PHE A 20 15.99 13.73 2.94
CA PHE A 20 15.14 13.08 3.93
C PHE A 20 13.77 12.69 3.35
N GLN A 21 13.15 13.56 2.54
CA GLN A 21 11.89 13.24 1.86
C GLN A 21 12.01 12.04 0.92
N GLN A 22 13.15 11.91 0.22
CA GLN A 22 13.41 10.78 -0.68
C GLN A 22 13.72 9.49 0.07
N ILE A 23 14.46 9.56 1.18
CA ILE A 23 14.72 8.39 2.04
C ILE A 23 13.42 7.86 2.66
N CYS A 24 12.49 8.75 3.02
CA CYS A 24 11.14 8.34 3.43
C CYS A 24 10.33 7.69 2.29
N GLY A 25 10.74 7.80 1.03
CA GLY A 25 10.15 7.03 -0.06
C GLY A 25 8.73 7.46 -0.45
N ILE A 26 8.33 8.71 -0.25
CA ILE A 26 6.97 9.19 -0.58
C ILE A 26 6.57 8.90 -2.03
N ASN A 27 7.51 9.04 -2.97
CA ASN A 27 7.25 8.74 -4.38
C ASN A 27 6.98 7.24 -4.57
N ALA A 28 7.78 6.36 -3.95
CA ALA A 28 7.57 4.91 -4.00
C ALA A 28 6.22 4.52 -3.39
N VAL A 29 5.86 5.07 -2.23
CA VAL A 29 4.57 4.81 -1.58
C VAL A 29 3.39 5.24 -2.47
N LEU A 30 3.51 6.37 -3.18
CA LEU A 30 2.46 6.80 -4.11
C LEU A 30 2.32 5.82 -5.29
N TYR A 31 3.44 5.42 -5.91
CA TYR A 31 3.44 4.48 -7.04
C TYR A 31 2.94 3.09 -6.64
N TYR A 32 3.34 2.59 -5.47
CA TYR A 32 2.99 1.25 -4.99
C TYR A 32 1.78 1.23 -4.06
N SER A 33 1.07 2.35 -3.90
CA SER A 33 -0.12 2.45 -3.04
C SER A 33 -1.19 1.42 -3.43
N ALA A 34 -1.42 1.25 -4.73
CA ALA A 34 -2.35 0.25 -5.26
C ALA A 34 -1.97 -1.18 -4.86
N THR A 35 -0.68 -1.53 -4.98
CA THR A 35 -0.15 -2.84 -4.61
C THR A 35 -0.26 -3.07 -3.10
N ILE A 36 0.01 -2.05 -2.27
CA ILE A 36 -0.14 -2.16 -0.80
C ILE A 36 -1.60 -2.45 -0.42
N ILE A 37 -2.55 -1.77 -1.05
CA ILE A 37 -3.98 -1.98 -0.82
C ILE A 37 -4.40 -3.38 -1.30
N GLN A 38 -3.84 -3.85 -2.41
CA GLN A 38 -4.09 -5.20 -2.92
C GLN A 38 -3.55 -6.27 -1.96
N MET A 39 -2.31 -6.11 -1.47
CA MET A 39 -1.71 -7.00 -0.47
C MET A 39 -2.49 -7.03 0.85
N ALA A 40 -3.17 -5.93 1.21
CA ALA A 40 -4.03 -5.89 2.39
C ALA A 40 -5.31 -6.75 2.25
N GLY A 41 -5.63 -7.22 1.04
CA GLY A 41 -6.68 -8.22 0.80
C GLY A 41 -8.05 -7.68 0.41
N VAL A 42 -8.10 -6.55 -0.30
CA VAL A 42 -9.38 -6.00 -0.78
C VAL A 42 -9.91 -6.79 -1.99
N GLU A 43 -11.09 -7.38 -1.78
CA GLU A 43 -11.68 -8.50 -2.53
C GLU A 43 -11.94 -8.33 -4.04
N THR A 44 -11.70 -7.19 -4.67
CA THR A 44 -11.93 -7.09 -6.12
C THR A 44 -10.90 -6.22 -6.84
N ILE A 45 -10.42 -6.73 -7.98
CA ILE A 45 -9.49 -6.06 -8.90
C ILE A 45 -10.05 -4.69 -9.33
N GLY A 46 -11.38 -4.57 -9.49
CA GLY A 46 -12.07 -3.32 -9.77
C GLY A 46 -12.03 -2.32 -8.60
N MET A 47 -12.25 -2.78 -7.36
CA MET A 47 -12.14 -1.91 -6.18
C MET A 47 -10.70 -1.50 -5.90
N SER A 48 -9.71 -2.36 -6.16
CA SER A 48 -8.29 -2.01 -6.03
C SER A 48 -7.90 -0.85 -6.97
N LEU A 49 -8.43 -0.84 -8.20
CA LEU A 49 -8.19 0.25 -9.14
C LEU A 49 -8.89 1.55 -8.73
N TRP A 50 -10.15 1.48 -8.28
CA TRP A 50 -10.88 2.64 -7.74
C TRP A 50 -10.25 3.18 -6.46
N LEU A 51 -9.74 2.32 -5.58
CA LEU A 51 -9.04 2.70 -4.36
C LEU A 51 -7.68 3.34 -4.66
N ALA A 52 -6.97 2.89 -5.69
CA ALA A 52 -5.75 3.54 -6.16
C ALA A 52 -6.03 4.93 -6.74
N ALA A 53 -7.07 5.06 -7.56
CA ALA A 53 -7.53 6.34 -8.09
C ALA A 53 -8.00 7.28 -6.96
N ALA A 54 -8.75 6.75 -5.99
CA ALA A 54 -9.21 7.47 -4.81
C ALA A 54 -8.04 7.91 -3.91
N SER A 55 -7.01 7.08 -3.74
CA SER A 55 -5.80 7.44 -2.98
C SER A 55 -5.03 8.58 -3.64
N SER A 56 -4.93 8.57 -4.98
CA SER A 56 -4.32 9.66 -5.74
C SER A 56 -5.14 10.96 -5.68
N GLY A 57 -6.47 10.85 -5.80
CA GLY A 57 -7.39 11.98 -5.65
C GLY A 57 -7.38 12.56 -4.23
N LEU A 58 -7.33 11.71 -3.20
CA LEU A 58 -7.20 12.14 -1.82
C LEU A 58 -5.86 12.85 -1.59
N TYR A 59 -4.76 12.32 -2.12
CA TYR A 59 -3.46 12.98 -2.06
C TYR A 59 -3.48 14.38 -2.67
N PHE A 60 -4.17 14.56 -3.81
CA PHE A 60 -4.36 15.87 -4.43
C PHE A 60 -5.14 16.84 -3.54
N ILE A 61 -6.29 16.40 -2.99
CA ILE A 61 -7.11 17.22 -2.08
C ILE A 61 -6.32 17.58 -0.81
N CYS A 62 -5.62 16.62 -0.22
CA CYS A 62 -4.80 16.82 0.98
C CYS A 62 -3.63 17.77 0.73
N THR A 63 -3.06 17.76 -0.49
CA THR A 63 -2.05 18.74 -0.89
C THR A 63 -2.65 20.16 -0.90
N ILE A 64 -3.86 20.35 -1.44
CA ILE A 64 -4.54 21.65 -1.43
C ILE A 64 -4.79 22.12 0.01
N VAL A 65 -5.33 21.25 0.87
CA VAL A 65 -5.57 21.58 2.29
C VAL A 65 -4.27 21.95 3.00
N SER A 66 -3.19 21.22 2.74
CA SER A 66 -1.87 21.48 3.34
C SER A 66 -1.28 22.82 2.91
N LEU A 67 -1.50 23.23 1.66
CA LEU A 67 -1.11 24.56 1.18
C LEU A 67 -1.85 25.66 1.97
N LEU A 68 -3.14 25.50 2.25
CA LEU A 68 -3.91 26.47 3.03
C LEU A 68 -3.46 26.51 4.51
N LEU A 69 -3.08 25.37 5.08
CA LEU A 69 -2.59 25.28 6.46
C LEU A 69 -1.20 25.92 6.64
N VAL A 70 -0.35 25.92 5.60
CA VAL A 70 1.02 26.47 5.68
C VAL A 70 1.03 27.98 5.91
N GLU A 71 0.00 28.68 5.43
CA GLU A 71 -0.14 30.12 5.58
C GLU A 71 -0.55 30.50 7.01
N ARG A 72 -1.17 29.57 7.75
CA ARG A 72 -1.71 29.81 9.10
C ARG A 72 -0.76 29.40 10.22
N PHE A 73 0.14 28.45 9.99
CA PHE A 73 1.01 27.88 11.03
C PHE A 73 2.51 28.17 10.83
N ARG A 74 3.28 28.22 11.92
CA ARG A 74 4.73 28.42 11.88
C ARG A 74 5.44 27.24 11.21
N ARG A 75 6.24 27.52 10.18
CA ARG A 75 7.00 26.56 9.33
C ARG A 75 7.79 25.47 10.08
N ARG A 76 8.29 25.70 11.30
CA ARG A 76 9.03 24.68 12.08
C ARG A 76 8.10 23.67 12.75
N LEU A 77 6.92 24.10 13.20
CA LEU A 77 5.97 23.24 13.89
C LEU A 77 5.31 22.26 12.92
N LEU A 78 5.04 22.70 11.69
CA LEU A 78 4.51 21.84 10.63
C LEU A 78 5.48 20.70 10.27
N MET A 79 6.79 20.96 10.23
CA MET A 79 7.79 19.93 9.92
C MET A 79 7.94 18.87 11.03
N LEU A 80 7.92 19.30 12.30
CA LEU A 80 7.94 18.37 13.43
C LEU A 80 6.62 17.58 13.52
N GLY A 81 5.49 18.24 13.27
CA GLY A 81 4.18 17.61 13.21
C GLY A 81 4.07 16.55 12.11
N SER A 82 4.58 16.84 10.90
CA SER A 82 4.60 15.85 9.82
C SER A 82 5.46 14.64 10.17
N LEU A 83 6.66 14.85 10.73
CA LEU A 83 7.54 13.76 11.16
C LEU A 83 6.88 12.84 12.19
N LEU A 84 6.20 13.42 13.18
CA LEU A 84 5.48 12.65 14.20
C LEU A 84 4.31 11.86 13.59
N MET A 85 3.54 12.46 12.69
CA MET A 85 2.43 11.76 12.03
C MET A 85 2.90 10.67 11.07
N VAL A 86 4.06 10.86 10.41
CA VAL A 86 4.72 9.80 9.62
C VAL A 86 5.12 8.63 10.51
N PHE A 87 5.73 8.91 11.67
CA PHE A 87 6.10 7.86 12.62
C PHE A 87 4.87 7.07 13.11
N ILE A 88 3.79 7.78 13.46
CA ILE A 88 2.54 7.16 13.92
C ILE A 88 1.88 6.33 12.80
N SER A 89 1.83 6.84 11.57
CA SER A 89 1.24 6.11 10.44
C SER A 89 2.00 4.84 10.10
N LEU A 90 3.34 4.85 10.16
CA LEU A 90 4.13 3.63 9.98
C LEU A 90 3.82 2.58 11.06
N ILE A 91 3.63 2.99 12.32
CA ILE A 91 3.21 2.07 13.40
C ILE A 91 1.82 1.48 13.12
N ILE A 92 0.88 2.29 12.62
CA ILE A 92 -0.47 1.82 12.27
C ILE A 92 -0.40 0.79 11.15
N ILE A 93 0.36 1.07 10.08
CA ILE A 93 0.53 0.13 8.96
C ILE A 93 1.16 -1.18 9.44
N ALA A 94 2.26 -1.11 10.21
CA ALA A 94 2.94 -2.28 10.75
C ALA A 94 2.03 -3.12 11.65
N SER A 95 1.26 -2.46 12.54
CA SER A 95 0.31 -3.14 13.42
C SER A 95 -0.85 -3.77 12.62
N GLY A 96 -1.31 -3.11 11.55
CA GLY A 96 -2.33 -3.63 10.65
C GLY A 96 -1.89 -4.94 9.98
N PHE A 97 -0.70 -4.96 9.39
CA PHE A 97 -0.17 -6.18 8.78
C PHE A 97 0.08 -7.30 9.81
N HIS A 98 0.56 -6.96 11.00
CA HIS A 98 0.73 -7.94 12.08
C HIS A 98 -0.60 -8.57 12.52
N LEU A 99 -1.69 -7.79 12.61
CA LEU A 99 -3.02 -8.32 12.90
C LEU A 99 -3.57 -9.19 11.76
N ILE A 100 -3.32 -8.80 10.51
CA ILE A 100 -3.69 -9.58 9.32
C ILE A 100 -2.98 -10.94 9.33
N ALA A 101 -1.67 -10.97 9.61
CA ALA A 101 -0.89 -12.20 9.71
C ALA A 101 -1.40 -13.13 10.83
N ASN A 102 -1.66 -12.59 12.03
CA ASN A 102 -2.15 -13.38 13.16
C ASN A 102 -3.60 -13.86 13.01
N SER A 103 -4.43 -13.12 12.28
CA SER A 103 -5.84 -13.45 12.05
C SER A 103 -6.07 -14.10 10.69
N SER A 104 -5.02 -14.62 10.08
CA SER A 104 -5.09 -15.28 8.78
C SER A 104 -5.90 -16.57 8.88
N PRO A 105 -6.80 -16.85 7.93
CA PRO A 105 -7.58 -18.08 7.95
C PRO A 105 -6.68 -19.31 7.83
N GLU A 106 -6.99 -20.32 8.63
CA GLU A 106 -6.39 -21.65 8.53
C GLU A 106 -6.93 -22.39 7.30
N ILE A 107 -6.09 -23.25 6.72
CA ILE A 107 -6.45 -24.09 5.58
C ILE A 107 -7.25 -25.28 6.11
N THR A 108 -8.54 -25.36 5.76
CA THR A 108 -9.44 -26.43 6.21
C THR A 108 -9.65 -27.52 5.17
N ILE A 109 -9.35 -27.24 3.89
CA ILE A 109 -9.52 -28.20 2.79
C ILE A 109 -8.14 -28.55 2.22
N HIS A 110 -7.70 -29.77 2.51
CA HIS A 110 -6.60 -30.41 1.80
C HIS A 110 -7.19 -31.17 0.62
N ASP A 111 -6.95 -30.68 -0.60
CA ASP A 111 -7.38 -31.34 -1.81
C ASP A 111 -6.53 -32.61 -2.01
N GLU A 112 -7.14 -33.77 -2.31
CA GLU A 112 -6.38 -34.98 -2.57
C GLU A 112 -5.45 -34.83 -3.78
N SER A 113 -5.79 -33.89 -4.68
CA SER A 113 -5.01 -33.50 -5.85
C SER A 113 -3.66 -32.85 -5.51
N THR A 114 -3.46 -32.40 -4.26
CA THR A 114 -2.25 -31.68 -3.79
C THR A 114 -1.29 -32.51 -2.95
N LYS A 115 -1.55 -33.82 -2.75
CA LYS A 115 -0.80 -34.78 -1.87
C LYS A 115 0.72 -34.92 -2.12
N SER A 116 1.33 -34.12 -2.99
CA SER A 116 2.77 -34.10 -3.24
C SER A 116 3.33 -32.72 -3.64
N SER A 117 2.56 -31.64 -3.44
CA SER A 117 2.97 -30.28 -3.79
C SER A 117 3.52 -29.53 -2.58
N VAL A 118 4.47 -28.61 -2.80
CA VAL A 118 5.02 -27.72 -1.75
C VAL A 118 3.91 -26.96 -1.01
N CYS A 119 2.78 -26.72 -1.68
CA CYS A 119 1.65 -25.97 -1.17
C CYS A 119 0.81 -26.71 -0.10
N ASP A 120 0.89 -28.04 -0.02
CA ASP A 120 0.14 -28.84 0.97
C ASP A 120 0.78 -28.84 2.36
N ALA A 121 2.06 -28.44 2.44
CA ALA A 121 2.79 -28.34 3.70
C ALA A 121 2.41 -27.10 4.54
N PHE A 122 1.67 -26.15 3.98
CA PHE A 122 1.29 -24.91 4.64
C PHE A 122 -0.09 -25.05 5.32
N LEU A 123 -0.21 -24.53 6.54
CA LEU A 123 -1.46 -24.59 7.33
C LEU A 123 -2.22 -23.25 7.36
N THR A 124 -1.56 -22.15 6.99
CA THR A 124 -2.16 -20.80 7.01
C THR A 124 -2.10 -20.15 5.64
N CYS A 125 -3.07 -19.29 5.35
CA CYS A 125 -3.06 -18.50 4.12
C CYS A 125 -1.78 -17.66 3.96
N GLU A 126 -1.27 -17.07 5.05
CA GLU A 126 -0.06 -16.24 5.03
C GLU A 126 1.18 -17.02 4.55
N THR A 127 1.42 -18.21 5.12
CA THR A 127 2.55 -19.04 4.74
C THR A 127 2.42 -19.60 3.31
N CYS A 128 1.18 -19.88 2.88
CA CYS A 128 0.86 -20.29 1.52
C CYS A 128 1.20 -19.20 0.49
N VAL A 129 0.66 -17.99 0.70
CA VAL A 129 0.78 -16.85 -0.23
C VAL A 129 2.19 -16.26 -0.26
N ASN A 130 2.99 -16.45 0.79
CA ASN A 130 4.39 -16.06 0.81
C ASN A 130 5.23 -16.82 -0.26
N SER A 131 4.73 -17.94 -0.79
CA SER A 131 5.38 -18.69 -1.85
C SER A 131 4.87 -18.28 -3.23
N GLN A 132 5.75 -17.84 -4.14
CA GLN A 132 5.39 -17.44 -5.52
C GLN A 132 4.75 -18.55 -6.38
N ARG A 133 4.82 -19.82 -5.94
CA ARG A 133 4.26 -20.98 -6.65
C ARG A 133 2.91 -21.44 -6.10
N CYS A 134 2.45 -20.84 -5.02
CA CYS A 134 1.21 -21.20 -4.34
C CYS A 134 0.29 -19.98 -4.28
N GLY A 135 -1.00 -20.23 -4.06
CA GLY A 135 -1.99 -19.20 -3.83
C GLY A 135 -3.18 -19.77 -3.06
N PHE A 136 -3.94 -18.87 -2.45
CA PHE A 136 -5.07 -19.23 -1.61
C PHE A 136 -6.37 -19.18 -2.41
N CYS A 137 -7.14 -20.26 -2.35
CA CYS A 137 -8.46 -20.36 -2.97
C CYS A 137 -9.50 -20.52 -1.87
N TYR A 138 -10.48 -19.62 -1.80
CA TYR A 138 -11.53 -19.67 -0.79
C TYR A 138 -12.89 -19.35 -1.40
N GLU A 139 -13.95 -19.79 -0.73
CA GLU A 139 -15.32 -19.48 -1.12
C GLU A 139 -15.92 -18.47 -0.13
N ASN A 140 -16.63 -17.46 -0.63
CA ASN A 140 -17.25 -16.42 0.20
C ASN A 140 -18.57 -16.95 0.83
N ARG A 141 -18.46 -17.99 1.66
CA ARG A 141 -19.51 -18.51 2.53
C ARG A 141 -19.10 -18.33 3.99
N ILE A 142 -20.06 -18.43 4.90
CA ILE A 142 -19.94 -18.16 6.34
C ILE A 142 -18.76 -18.92 6.99
N ASP A 143 -18.39 -20.06 6.43
CA ASP A 143 -17.15 -20.76 6.74
C ASP A 143 -16.11 -20.38 5.68
N LYS A 144 -15.03 -19.68 6.08
CA LYS A 144 -13.86 -19.35 5.23
C LYS A 144 -13.06 -20.61 4.88
N ASN A 145 -13.73 -21.62 4.33
CA ASN A 145 -13.11 -22.86 3.90
C ASN A 145 -12.26 -22.57 2.66
N GLY A 146 -10.95 -22.56 2.86
CA GLY A 146 -9.97 -22.32 1.81
C GLY A 146 -8.92 -23.42 1.74
N SER A 147 -8.34 -23.56 0.56
CA SER A 147 -7.28 -24.51 0.22
C SER A 147 -6.09 -23.78 -0.38
N CYS A 148 -4.88 -24.17 -0.03
CA CYS A 148 -3.66 -23.71 -0.70
C CYS A 148 -3.41 -24.55 -1.96
N LEU A 149 -3.34 -23.90 -3.13
CA LEU A 149 -3.20 -24.59 -4.42
C LEU A 149 -2.00 -24.02 -5.18
N PRO A 150 -1.33 -24.82 -6.02
CA PRO A 150 -0.26 -24.32 -6.87
C PRO A 150 -0.81 -23.41 -7.97
N THR A 151 -0.04 -22.38 -8.30
CA THR A 151 -0.33 -21.42 -9.38
C THR A 151 -0.03 -22.04 -10.75
N SER A 152 -0.84 -21.72 -11.77
CA SER A 152 -0.61 -22.19 -13.15
C SER A 152 0.59 -21.50 -13.82
N ASP A 153 1.44 -22.27 -14.53
CA ASP A 153 2.65 -21.76 -15.19
C ASP A 153 2.37 -20.72 -16.29
N ASN A 154 1.19 -20.76 -16.92
CA ASN A 154 0.86 -19.85 -18.03
C ASN A 154 0.25 -18.52 -17.56
N THR A 155 -0.42 -18.49 -16.41
CA THR A 155 -1.12 -17.31 -15.89
C THR A 155 -1.25 -17.37 -14.37
N VAL A 156 -0.75 -16.34 -13.67
CA VAL A 156 -0.87 -16.18 -12.20
C VAL A 156 -2.32 -15.95 -11.72
N GLN A 157 -3.23 -15.74 -12.67
CA GLN A 157 -4.64 -15.42 -12.44
C GLN A 157 -5.49 -16.62 -11.98
N TYR A 158 -4.97 -17.85 -12.10
CA TYR A 158 -5.71 -19.08 -11.79
C TYR A 158 -4.82 -20.13 -11.14
N SER A 159 -5.44 -21.02 -10.37
CA SER A 159 -4.73 -22.19 -9.85
C SER A 159 -4.53 -23.25 -10.94
N ALA A 160 -3.44 -24.02 -10.84
CA ALA A 160 -3.17 -25.13 -11.74
C ALA A 160 -4.20 -26.27 -11.55
N VAL A 161 -4.69 -26.46 -10.32
CA VAL A 161 -5.60 -27.54 -9.90
C VAL A 161 -6.69 -27.02 -8.96
N GLY A 162 -7.73 -27.81 -8.71
CA GLY A 162 -8.80 -27.48 -7.77
C GLY A 162 -9.93 -26.60 -8.33
N LYS A 163 -10.71 -26.00 -7.42
CA LYS A 163 -11.93 -25.22 -7.75
C LYS A 163 -11.63 -23.86 -8.39
N CYS A 164 -10.48 -23.25 -8.07
CA CYS A 164 -10.03 -21.98 -8.64
C CYS A 164 -9.26 -22.13 -9.98
N SER A 165 -9.32 -23.32 -10.59
CA SER A 165 -8.65 -23.61 -11.85
C SER A 165 -9.44 -23.07 -13.04
N GLN A 166 -8.73 -22.63 -14.07
CA GLN A 166 -9.31 -22.00 -15.26
C GLN A 166 -10.42 -22.84 -15.95
N LYS A 167 -10.36 -24.18 -15.85
CA LYS A 167 -11.38 -25.09 -16.41
C LYS A 167 -12.64 -25.21 -15.54
N ASN A 168 -12.51 -24.97 -14.24
CA ASN A 168 -13.57 -25.14 -13.23
C ASN A 168 -14.20 -23.81 -12.79
N ASN A 169 -13.61 -22.67 -13.17
CA ASN A 169 -14.11 -21.31 -12.88
C ASN A 169 -15.49 -20.97 -13.47
N ALA A 170 -16.14 -21.92 -14.16
CA ALA A 170 -17.51 -21.80 -14.61
C ALA A 170 -18.55 -22.21 -13.54
N PHE A 171 -18.14 -22.77 -12.39
CA PHE A 171 -19.08 -23.40 -11.44
C PHE A 171 -18.83 -23.06 -9.96
N GLY A 172 -18.88 -21.77 -9.57
CA GLY A 172 -19.04 -21.37 -8.15
C GLY A 172 -18.45 -19.99 -7.77
N PRO A 173 -18.76 -19.45 -6.57
CA PRO A 173 -18.25 -18.18 -6.04
C PRO A 173 -16.84 -18.31 -5.41
N ALA A 174 -15.98 -19.16 -5.98
CA ALA A 174 -14.61 -19.35 -5.50
C ALA A 174 -13.70 -18.22 -5.99
N ILE A 175 -12.97 -17.59 -5.07
CA ILE A 175 -12.09 -16.45 -5.34
C ILE A 175 -10.64 -16.92 -5.23
N TRP A 176 -9.84 -16.57 -6.24
CA TRP A 176 -8.41 -16.86 -6.29
C TRP A 176 -7.61 -15.66 -5.78
N ALA A 177 -6.77 -15.89 -4.76
CA ALA A 177 -5.91 -14.88 -4.17
C ALA A 177 -4.44 -15.35 -4.15
N PRO A 178 -3.63 -14.95 -5.14
CA PRO A 178 -2.24 -15.41 -5.26
C PRO A 178 -1.27 -14.67 -4.32
N GLU A 179 -1.60 -13.43 -3.92
CA GLU A 179 -0.67 -12.51 -3.22
C GLU A 179 -1.28 -11.87 -1.96
N TRP A 180 -2.51 -12.23 -1.58
CA TRP A 180 -3.21 -11.64 -0.43
C TRP A 180 -4.15 -12.62 0.26
N CYS A 181 -4.50 -12.32 1.52
CA CYS A 181 -5.41 -13.14 2.32
C CYS A 181 -6.63 -12.31 2.77
N PRO A 182 -7.83 -12.90 2.79
CA PRO A 182 -9.03 -12.20 3.24
C PRO A 182 -8.98 -11.97 4.76
N SER A 183 -9.01 -10.71 5.18
CA SER A 183 -8.95 -10.31 6.58
C SER A 183 -9.92 -9.18 6.90
N GLU A 184 -10.53 -9.22 8.08
CA GLU A 184 -11.40 -8.15 8.58
C GLU A 184 -10.61 -6.89 8.97
N TYR A 185 -9.29 -7.00 9.12
CA TYR A 185 -8.39 -5.91 9.51
C TYR A 185 -7.73 -5.20 8.33
N ALA A 186 -8.11 -5.56 7.09
CA ALA A 186 -7.57 -4.98 5.85
C ALA A 186 -7.71 -3.44 5.77
N TRP A 187 -8.66 -2.85 6.48
CA TRP A 187 -8.85 -1.39 6.54
C TRP A 187 -7.77 -0.66 7.32
N ILE A 188 -7.08 -1.31 8.27
CA ILE A 188 -6.08 -0.68 9.14
C ILE A 188 -4.85 -0.21 8.32
N PRO A 189 -4.19 -1.06 7.49
CA PRO A 189 -3.11 -0.60 6.61
C PRO A 189 -3.56 0.49 5.64
N ILE A 190 -4.81 0.44 5.15
CA ILE A 190 -5.35 1.43 4.23
C ILE A 190 -5.45 2.79 4.93
N VAL A 191 -6.06 2.85 6.11
CA VAL A 191 -6.14 4.09 6.89
C VAL A 191 -4.74 4.60 7.24
N GLY A 192 -3.83 3.71 7.65
CA GLY A 192 -2.44 4.06 7.91
C GLY A 192 -1.75 4.69 6.69
N LEU A 193 -1.96 4.12 5.50
CA LEU A 193 -1.46 4.65 4.23
C LEU A 193 -2.04 6.03 3.90
N LEU A 194 -3.34 6.25 4.12
CA LEU A 194 -3.96 7.57 3.91
C LEU A 194 -3.38 8.61 4.87
N VAL A 195 -3.23 8.27 6.16
CA VAL A 195 -2.61 9.16 7.16
C VAL A 195 -1.15 9.45 6.80
N TYR A 196 -0.41 8.45 6.33
CA TYR A 196 0.96 8.62 5.84
C TYR A 196 1.03 9.64 4.71
N LEU A 197 0.18 9.50 3.69
CA LEU A 197 0.10 10.41 2.55
C LEU A 197 -0.26 11.85 2.96
N ILE A 198 -1.20 12.01 3.89
CA ILE A 198 -1.57 13.32 4.45
C ILE A 198 -0.38 13.97 5.17
N SER A 199 0.43 13.17 5.84
CA SER A 199 1.55 13.67 6.65
C SER A 199 2.67 14.28 5.81
N PHE A 200 2.84 13.87 4.55
CA PHE A 200 3.86 14.42 3.63
C PHE A 200 3.40 15.62 2.81
N ALA A 201 2.10 15.90 2.76
CA ALA A 201 1.52 17.03 2.03
C ALA A 201 2.04 18.43 2.45
N PRO A 202 2.41 18.74 3.71
CA PRO A 202 2.94 20.06 4.08
C PRO A 202 4.40 20.33 3.61
N GLY A 203 5.05 19.38 2.91
CA GLY A 203 6.47 19.44 2.59
C GLY A 203 6.85 20.10 1.25
N LYS A 204 5.91 20.29 0.32
CA LYS A 204 6.19 20.91 -0.99
C LYS A 204 5.62 22.33 -1.05
N ASN A 205 6.53 23.28 -1.28
CA ASN A 205 6.32 24.68 -1.69
C ASN A 205 6.51 25.75 -0.60
N LYS A 206 7.77 26.19 -0.50
CA LYS A 206 8.11 27.61 -0.43
C LYS A 206 8.71 27.87 -1.81
N THR A 207 8.16 28.66 -2.72
CA THR A 207 7.68 30.04 -2.59
C THR A 207 6.98 30.40 -3.89
N VAL A 208 5.74 30.88 -3.88
CA VAL A 208 5.24 31.71 -4.98
C VAL A 208 4.47 32.89 -4.40
N SER A 209 5.19 33.99 -4.20
CA SER A 209 4.60 35.32 -4.19
C SER A 209 4.11 35.62 -5.61
N SER A 210 2.84 35.33 -5.90
CA SER A 210 1.88 36.00 -6.80
C SER A 210 2.30 36.54 -8.20
N LYS A 211 3.50 36.29 -8.76
CA LYS A 211 3.89 36.93 -10.05
C LYS A 211 4.38 36.06 -11.20
N ASN A 212 4.59 34.76 -11.04
CA ASN A 212 5.07 33.92 -12.16
C ASN A 212 4.30 32.60 -12.25
N ILE A 213 3.10 32.67 -12.82
CA ILE A 213 2.18 31.55 -13.05
C ILE A 213 2.51 30.77 -14.34
N SER A 214 3.43 31.24 -15.19
CA SER A 214 3.70 30.61 -16.49
C SER A 214 4.76 29.50 -16.50
N PHE A 215 5.55 29.32 -15.43
CA PHE A 215 6.74 28.43 -15.49
C PHE A 215 6.56 27.06 -14.81
N ILE A 216 5.50 26.85 -14.04
CA ILE A 216 5.31 25.62 -13.22
C ILE A 216 4.70 24.45 -14.02
N SER A 217 4.26 24.69 -15.26
CA SER A 217 3.74 23.61 -16.12
C SER A 217 4.84 22.75 -16.78
N GLN A 218 6.14 23.04 -16.60
CA GLN A 218 7.23 22.33 -17.28
C GLN A 218 8.07 21.38 -16.40
N VAL A 219 7.79 21.27 -15.09
CA VAL A 219 8.56 20.38 -14.19
C VAL A 219 7.63 19.35 -13.52
N SER A 220 6.67 18.87 -14.32
CA SER A 220 5.99 17.60 -14.10
C SER A 220 6.49 16.64 -15.17
N VAL A 221 7.68 16.09 -14.94
CA VAL A 221 8.12 14.82 -15.53
C VAL A 221 8.48 13.91 -14.37
#